data_AF-A0A519MCJ1-F1
#
_entry.id   AF-A0A519MCJ1-F1
#
_cell.length_a   1.000
_cell.length_b   1.000
_cell.length_c   1.000
_cell.angle_alpha   90.00
_cell.angle_beta   90.00
_cell.angle_gamma   90.00
#
_symmetry.space_group_name_H-M   'P 1'
#
loop_
_entity.id
_entity.type
_entity.pdbx_description
1 polymer ?
#
loop_
_entity_poly.entity_id
_entity_poly.type
_entity_poly.pdbx_seq_one_letter_code
_entity_poly.pdbx_strand_id
1 'polypeptide(L)'
;MPVHSYEGDKVVFKDGRVAVGFLVEPAEMESWTIEDYDTFQAALVGVLRPLPVGSIIQKTDIYYDRPYREDKTQQTYFENKMNKHFFERLVLFQKSYLFISFAPTAVKSPKTNAVNALVARAGEAVIKNPFAQLVQTLEVAESSAVELIQGIKNLGGVTFERLTSQDIHQLYLQYFN
;
A
#
# COMPACT_ATOMS: atom_id res chain seq x y z
N MET A 1 0.08 3.38 -20.06
CA MET A 1 -0.39 3.26 -18.65
C MET A 1 -0.47 1.79 -18.25
N PRO A 2 0.05 1.40 -17.07
CA PRO A 2 0.23 0.01 -16.64
C PRO A 2 -0.98 -0.64 -15.95
N VAL A 3 -2.01 0.12 -15.58
CA VAL A 3 -3.28 -0.38 -15.02
C VAL A 3 -4.18 -0.94 -16.13
N HIS A 4 -4.84 -2.06 -15.86
CA HIS A 4 -5.81 -2.72 -16.73
C HIS A 4 -7.26 -2.44 -16.29
N SER A 5 -7.59 -2.73 -15.03
CA SER A 5 -8.93 -2.55 -14.46
C SER A 5 -8.86 -2.33 -12.94
N TYR A 6 -9.99 -1.95 -12.34
CA TYR A 6 -10.19 -1.92 -10.88
C TYR A 6 -11.34 -2.86 -10.53
N GLU A 7 -11.12 -3.78 -9.58
CA GLU A 7 -12.06 -4.86 -9.28
C GLU A 7 -12.16 -5.09 -7.76
N GLY A 8 -13.29 -4.67 -7.17
CA GLY A 8 -13.56 -4.85 -5.74
C GLY A 8 -12.46 -4.28 -4.85
N ASP A 9 -12.11 -3.00 -5.04
CA ASP A 9 -11.09 -2.28 -4.27
C ASP A 9 -9.69 -2.89 -4.38
N LYS A 10 -9.39 -3.35 -5.60
CA LYS A 10 -8.10 -3.88 -6.03
C LYS A 10 -7.75 -3.32 -7.40
N VAL A 11 -6.46 -3.16 -7.66
CA VAL A 11 -5.94 -2.76 -8.97
C VAL A 11 -5.47 -4.00 -9.70
N VAL A 12 -5.92 -4.17 -10.95
CA VAL A 12 -5.39 -5.18 -11.87
C VAL A 12 -4.44 -4.51 -12.83
N PHE A 13 -3.20 -5.00 -12.91
CA PHE A 13 -2.19 -4.51 -13.84
C PHE A 13 -2.22 -5.27 -15.17
N LYS A 14 -1.65 -4.67 -16.21
CA LYS A 14 -1.58 -5.27 -17.56
C LYS A 14 -0.75 -6.54 -17.64
N ASP A 15 0.12 -6.78 -16.66
CA ASP A 15 0.93 -8.00 -16.53
C ASP A 15 0.22 -9.10 -15.72
N GLY A 16 -1.04 -8.89 -15.32
CA GLY A 16 -1.85 -9.84 -14.57
C GLY A 16 -1.67 -9.76 -13.06
N ARG A 17 -0.76 -8.93 -12.55
CA ARG A 17 -0.63 -8.72 -11.10
C ARG A 17 -1.87 -8.02 -10.55
N VAL A 18 -2.23 -8.36 -9.33
CA VAL A 18 -3.31 -7.73 -8.57
C VAL A 18 -2.70 -7.03 -7.37
N ALA A 19 -3.11 -5.80 -7.05
CA ALA A 19 -2.69 -5.10 -5.85
C ALA A 19 -3.85 -4.61 -5.00
N VAL A 20 -3.62 -4.64 -3.69
CA VAL A 20 -4.44 -3.99 -2.66
C VAL A 20 -3.66 -2.81 -2.10
N GLY A 21 -4.37 -1.74 -1.75
CA GLY A 21 -3.77 -0.52 -1.20
C GLY A 21 -4.35 -0.18 0.16
N PHE A 22 -3.53 0.39 1.03
CA PHE A 22 -3.90 0.86 2.36
C PHE A 22 -3.38 2.29 2.57
N LEU A 23 -4.21 3.14 3.18
CA LEU A 23 -3.74 4.34 3.85
C LEU A 23 -3.20 3.92 5.21
N VAL A 24 -2.00 4.36 5.53
CA VAL A 24 -1.33 4.06 6.79
C VAL A 24 -1.23 5.33 7.60
N GLU A 25 -1.87 5.35 8.77
CA GLU A 25 -1.60 6.37 9.77
C GLU A 25 -0.52 5.81 10.71
N PRO A 26 0.70 6.37 10.68
CA PRO A 26 1.76 5.94 11.56
C PRO A 26 1.43 6.32 13.00
N ALA A 27 1.98 5.57 13.94
CA ALA A 27 1.91 5.96 15.33
C ALA A 27 2.79 7.18 15.62
N GLU A 28 2.44 7.91 16.68
CA GLU A 28 3.29 8.95 17.25
C GLU A 28 4.56 8.31 17.80
N MET A 29 5.67 8.51 17.09
CA MET A 29 6.92 7.79 17.30
C MET A 29 7.51 8.04 18.71
N GLU A 30 7.21 9.21 19.27
CA GLU A 30 7.59 9.66 20.61
C GLU A 30 6.80 8.97 21.74
N SER A 31 5.63 8.40 21.41
CA SER A 31 4.75 7.74 22.36
C SER A 31 5.08 6.25 22.54
N TRP A 32 5.97 5.68 21.72
CA TRP A 32 6.34 4.27 21.77
C TRP A 32 7.51 3.99 22.71
N THR A 33 7.36 2.95 23.54
CA THR A 33 8.48 2.35 24.25
C THR A 33 9.21 1.34 23.35
N ILE A 34 10.37 0.86 23.78
CA ILE A 34 11.14 -0.18 23.05
C ILE A 34 10.29 -1.45 22.90
N GLU A 35 9.53 -1.80 23.93
CA GLU A 35 8.64 -2.97 23.91
C GLU A 35 7.51 -2.82 22.87
N ASP A 36 7.00 -1.61 22.66
CA ASP A 36 5.98 -1.34 21.63
C ASP A 36 6.56 -1.55 20.23
N TYR A 37 7.80 -1.07 19.97
CA TYR A 37 8.49 -1.31 18.71
C TYR A 37 8.67 -2.80 18.44
N ASP A 38 9.17 -3.56 19.41
CA ASP A 38 9.42 -4.99 19.25
C ASP A 38 8.13 -5.77 19.02
N THR A 39 7.06 -5.40 19.73
CA THR A 39 5.74 -6.01 19.58
C THR A 39 5.15 -5.73 18.19
N PHE A 40 5.22 -4.47 17.72
CA PHE A 40 4.76 -4.10 16.40
C PHE A 40 5.57 -4.81 15.30
N GLN A 41 6.91 -4.85 15.44
CA GLN A 41 7.79 -5.51 14.49
C GLN A 41 7.50 -7.02 14.42
N ALA A 42 7.33 -7.69 15.55
CA ALA A 42 7.03 -9.11 15.60
C ALA A 42 5.71 -9.44 14.89
N ALA A 43 4.69 -8.62 15.09
CA ALA A 43 3.42 -8.79 14.42
C ALA A 43 3.47 -8.45 12.93
N LEU A 44 4.18 -7.39 12.54
CA LEU A 44 4.41 -7.05 11.13
C LEU A 44 5.08 -8.23 10.42
N VAL A 45 6.13 -8.81 11.01
CA VAL A 45 6.75 -10.03 10.48
C VAL A 45 5.74 -11.19 10.44
N GLY A 46 4.89 -11.32 11.46
CA GLY A 46 3.85 -12.33 11.56
C GLY A 46 2.82 -12.28 10.42
N VAL A 47 2.41 -11.08 9.99
CA VAL A 47 1.45 -10.90 8.88
C VAL A 47 2.11 -10.94 7.51
N LEU A 48 3.39 -10.56 7.40
CA LEU A 48 4.10 -10.57 6.12
C LEU A 48 4.64 -11.95 5.73
N ARG A 49 4.98 -12.79 6.72
CA ARG A 49 5.57 -14.12 6.49
C ARG A 49 4.65 -15.09 5.72
N PRO A 50 3.33 -15.15 5.94
CA PRO A 50 2.42 -16.04 5.23
C PRO A 50 2.13 -15.63 3.78
N LEU A 51 2.55 -14.42 3.37
CA LEU A 51 2.25 -13.93 2.03
C LEU A 51 2.82 -14.88 0.95
N PRO A 52 2.09 -15.09 -0.15
CA PRO A 52 2.56 -15.94 -1.24
C PRO A 52 3.92 -15.51 -1.79
N VAL A 53 4.72 -16.48 -2.23
CA VAL A 53 6.00 -16.20 -2.90
C VAL A 53 5.78 -15.33 -4.14
N GLY A 54 6.58 -14.29 -4.28
CA GLY A 54 6.44 -13.32 -5.37
C GLY A 54 5.50 -12.15 -5.06
N SER A 55 4.93 -12.11 -3.84
CA SER A 55 4.26 -10.91 -3.35
C SER A 55 5.28 -9.76 -3.18
N ILE A 56 4.90 -8.56 -3.61
CA ILE A 56 5.71 -7.35 -3.47
C ILE A 56 4.96 -6.39 -2.56
N ILE A 57 5.66 -5.92 -1.54
CA ILE A 57 5.16 -4.91 -0.61
C ILE A 57 5.88 -3.61 -0.93
N GLN A 58 5.11 -2.54 -1.12
CA GLN A 58 5.63 -1.22 -1.42
C GLN A 58 5.01 -0.20 -0.47
N LYS A 59 5.84 0.45 0.34
CA LYS A 59 5.45 1.62 1.13
C LYS A 59 5.83 2.88 0.35
N THR A 60 4.97 3.88 0.34
CA THR A 60 5.24 5.17 -0.30
C THR A 60 4.78 6.29 0.63
N ASP A 61 5.72 7.14 1.00
CA ASP A 61 5.48 8.32 1.83
C ASP A 61 5.47 9.56 0.96
N ILE A 62 4.40 10.34 1.07
CA ILE A 62 4.22 11.61 0.37
C ILE A 62 4.28 12.73 1.39
N TYR A 63 5.22 13.64 1.22
CA TYR A 63 5.38 14.84 2.04
C TYR A 63 4.96 16.07 1.24
N TYR A 64 4.12 16.92 1.82
CA TYR A 64 3.64 18.13 1.16
C TYR A 64 3.32 19.24 2.16
N ASP A 65 3.61 20.48 1.76
CA ASP A 65 3.28 21.64 2.57
C ASP A 65 1.82 22.03 2.38
N ARG A 66 1.12 22.29 3.49
CA ARG A 66 -0.23 22.83 3.48
C ARG A 66 -0.41 23.79 4.66
N PRO A 67 -1.23 24.84 4.52
CA PRO A 67 -1.61 25.65 5.67
C PRO A 67 -2.30 24.79 6.72
N TYR A 68 -1.79 24.83 7.95
CA TYR A 68 -2.39 24.13 9.07
C TYR A 68 -3.82 24.63 9.30
N ARG A 69 -4.75 23.69 9.41
CA ARG A 69 -6.13 23.97 9.82
C ARG A 69 -6.36 23.32 11.17
N GLU A 70 -6.97 24.08 12.06
CA GLU A 70 -7.29 23.64 13.42
C GLU A 70 -8.12 22.35 13.40
N ASP A 71 -7.71 21.39 14.22
CA ASP A 71 -8.57 20.28 14.59
C ASP A 71 -9.52 20.76 15.69
N LYS A 72 -10.83 20.68 15.42
CA LYS A 72 -11.88 21.16 16.33
C LYS A 72 -12.33 20.10 17.34
N THR A 73 -11.82 18.87 17.22
CA THR A 73 -12.33 17.72 17.97
C THR A 73 -11.74 17.57 19.38
N GLN A 74 -10.56 18.13 19.64
CA GLN A 74 -9.92 18.10 20.96
C GLN A 74 -9.55 19.53 21.40
N GLN A 75 -9.92 19.89 22.63
CA GLN A 75 -9.81 21.27 23.16
C GLN A 75 -9.06 21.35 24.49
N THR A 76 -8.01 20.56 24.65
CA THR A 76 -7.11 20.69 25.80
C THR A 76 -6.37 22.04 25.71
N TYR A 77 -5.92 22.60 26.84
CA TYR A 77 -5.24 23.91 26.87
C TYR A 77 -4.02 23.97 25.93
N PHE A 78 -3.23 22.89 25.86
CA PHE A 78 -2.04 22.80 25.03
C PHE A 78 -2.37 22.69 23.53
N GLU A 79 -3.35 21.85 23.16
CA GLU A 79 -3.85 21.76 21.78
C GLU A 79 -4.40 23.11 21.30
N ASN A 80 -5.16 23.82 22.12
CA ASN A 80 -5.67 25.14 21.78
C ASN A 80 -4.54 26.15 21.53
N LYS A 81 -3.45 26.09 22.30
CA LYS A 81 -2.26 26.92 22.04
C LYS A 81 -1.54 26.51 20.76
N MET A 82 -1.43 25.21 20.51
CA MET A 82 -0.81 24.66 19.30
C MET A 82 -1.61 25.09 18.06
N ASN A 83 -2.94 24.91 18.08
CA ASN A 83 -3.85 25.33 17.03
C ASN A 83 -3.66 26.81 16.69
N LYS A 84 -3.67 27.69 17.70
CA LYS A 84 -3.42 29.13 17.50
C LYS A 84 -2.04 29.45 16.96
N HIS A 85 -1.02 28.71 17.40
CA HIS A 85 0.36 28.96 16.96
C HIS A 85 0.55 28.60 15.48
N PHE A 86 -0.02 27.48 15.04
CA PHE A 86 0.16 26.96 13.69
C PHE A 86 -0.91 27.42 12.70
N PHE A 87 -2.02 28.00 13.16
CA PHE A 87 -3.10 28.48 12.28
C PHE A 87 -2.56 29.28 11.09
N GLU A 88 -2.93 28.86 9.88
CA GLU A 88 -2.52 29.41 8.58
C GLU A 88 -1.03 29.35 8.22
N ARG A 89 -0.18 28.82 9.11
CA ARG A 89 1.24 28.56 8.78
C ARG A 89 1.35 27.32 7.93
N LEU A 90 2.28 27.34 6.98
CA LEU A 90 2.66 26.15 6.23
C LEU A 90 3.32 25.15 7.19
N VAL A 91 2.77 23.95 7.25
CA VAL A 91 3.35 22.82 7.96
C VAL A 91 3.49 21.66 6.99
N LEU A 92 4.50 20.83 7.24
CA LEU A 92 4.76 19.64 6.46
C LEU A 92 3.79 18.54 6.87
N PHE A 93 2.93 18.12 5.95
CA PHE A 93 2.06 16.96 6.12
C PHE A 93 2.70 15.74 5.49
N GLN A 94 2.44 14.57 6.10
CA GLN A 94 2.78 13.27 5.53
C GLN A 94 1.50 12.49 5.25
N LYS A 95 1.46 11.78 4.12
CA LYS A 95 0.54 10.66 3.89
C LYS A 95 1.36 9.43 3.52
N SER A 96 1.10 8.33 4.21
CA SER A 96 1.77 7.05 3.93
C SER A 96 0.78 6.08 3.30
N TYR A 97 1.21 5.42 2.23
CA TYR A 97 0.45 4.39 1.55
C TYR A 97 1.23 3.08 1.55
N LEU A 98 0.54 1.96 1.78
CA LEU A 98 1.10 0.62 1.63
C LEU A 98 0.34 -0.12 0.53
N PHE A 99 1.06 -0.60 -0.47
CA PHE A 99 0.52 -1.49 -1.50
C PHE A 99 1.14 -2.87 -1.38
N ILE A 100 0.29 -3.90 -1.49
CA ILE A 100 0.72 -5.29 -1.59
C ILE A 100 0.24 -5.81 -2.94
N SER A 101 1.17 -6.25 -3.77
CA SER A 101 0.87 -6.80 -5.09
C SER A 101 1.22 -8.28 -5.17
N PHE A 102 0.34 -9.05 -5.82
CA PHE A 102 0.38 -10.49 -5.93
C PHE A 102 0.56 -10.88 -7.40
N ALA A 103 1.52 -11.76 -7.65
CA ALA A 103 1.77 -12.31 -8.98
C ALA A 103 0.88 -13.53 -9.26
N PRO A 104 0.43 -13.74 -10.49
CA PRO A 104 -0.29 -14.97 -10.85
C PRO A 104 0.62 -16.19 -10.68
N THR A 105 0.12 -17.25 -10.04
CA THR A 105 0.85 -18.49 -9.73
C THR A 105 1.49 -19.15 -10.96
N ALA A 106 0.87 -19.03 -12.13
CA ALA A 106 1.36 -19.59 -13.38
C ALA A 106 2.51 -18.80 -14.04
N VAL A 107 2.74 -17.56 -13.61
CA VAL A 107 3.77 -16.69 -14.18
C VAL A 107 5.06 -16.93 -13.41
N LYS A 108 5.87 -17.88 -13.87
CA LYS A 108 7.28 -17.96 -13.46
C LYS A 108 7.91 -16.61 -13.76
N SER A 109 8.70 -16.08 -12.82
CA SER A 109 9.50 -14.88 -13.06
C SER A 109 10.24 -15.03 -14.39
N PRO A 110 10.11 -14.08 -15.34
CA PRO A 110 10.81 -14.18 -16.60
C PRO A 110 12.30 -14.22 -16.28
N LYS A 111 12.94 -15.39 -16.51
CA LYS A 111 14.39 -15.51 -16.37
C LYS A 111 15.01 -14.58 -17.40
N THR A 112 15.57 -13.46 -16.95
CA THR A 112 16.21 -12.45 -17.81
C THR A 112 17.60 -12.92 -18.23
N ASN A 113 17.66 -13.90 -19.13
CA ASN A 113 18.88 -14.19 -19.88
C ASN A 113 18.87 -13.39 -21.18
N ALA A 114 20.04 -12.97 -21.68
CA ALA A 114 20.19 -12.18 -22.91
C ALA A 114 19.46 -12.78 -24.12
N VAL A 115 19.39 -14.12 -24.19
CA VAL A 115 18.67 -14.86 -25.23
C VAL A 115 17.15 -14.69 -25.10
N ASN A 116 16.60 -14.69 -23.88
CA ASN A 116 15.16 -14.49 -23.66
C ASN A 116 14.72 -13.05 -24.00
N ALA A 117 15.61 -12.07 -23.80
CA ALA A 117 15.36 -10.69 -24.21
C ALA A 117 15.31 -10.54 -25.75
N LEU A 118 16.10 -11.32 -26.49
CA LEU A 118 16.07 -11.35 -27.95
C LEU A 118 14.83 -12.09 -28.49
N VAL A 119 14.45 -13.22 -27.89
CA VAL A 119 13.24 -13.97 -28.28
C VAL A 119 11.96 -13.16 -27.99
N ALA A 120 11.89 -12.45 -26.86
CA ALA A 120 10.78 -11.53 -26.57
C ALA A 120 10.70 -10.36 -27.56
N ARG A 121 11.84 -9.93 -28.13
CA ARG A 121 11.89 -8.90 -29.19
C ARG A 121 11.62 -9.45 -30.59
N ALA A 122 11.80 -10.74 -30.81
CA ALA A 122 11.57 -11.41 -32.09
C ALA A 122 10.09 -11.79 -32.35
N GLY A 123 9.17 -11.41 -31.45
CA GLY A 123 7.72 -11.59 -31.65
C GLY A 123 7.18 -12.98 -31.28
N GLU A 124 8.04 -13.96 -30.99
CA GLU A 124 7.65 -15.24 -30.38
C GLU A 124 7.47 -15.07 -28.86
N ALA A 125 6.52 -14.21 -28.51
CA ALA A 125 6.15 -14.03 -27.14
C ALA A 125 5.28 -15.22 -26.75
N VAL A 126 5.84 -16.21 -26.05
CA VAL A 126 5.05 -17.13 -25.21
C VAL A 126 4.51 -16.32 -24.03
N ILE A 127 3.69 -15.31 -24.31
CA ILE A 127 2.88 -14.62 -23.33
C ILE A 127 1.72 -15.57 -23.08
N LYS A 128 1.90 -16.46 -22.12
CA LYS A 128 0.76 -17.11 -21.48
C LYS A 128 -0.18 -15.99 -21.04
N ASN A 129 -1.48 -16.12 -21.34
CA ASN A 129 -2.49 -15.14 -20.95
C ASN A 129 -2.27 -14.74 -19.48
N PRO A 130 -1.85 -13.48 -19.18
CA PRO A 130 -1.52 -13.07 -17.82
C PRO A 130 -2.73 -13.08 -16.89
N PHE A 131 -3.94 -13.06 -17.48
CA PHE A 131 -5.21 -13.07 -16.76
C PHE A 131 -5.79 -14.49 -16.57
N ALA A 132 -5.08 -15.55 -16.99
CA ALA A 132 -5.59 -16.92 -16.91
C ALA A 132 -5.99 -17.37 -15.49
N GLN A 133 -5.36 -16.80 -14.46
CA GLN A 133 -5.62 -17.08 -13.05
C GLN A 133 -6.04 -15.82 -12.28
N LEU A 134 -6.64 -14.85 -12.97
CA LEU A 134 -6.98 -13.55 -12.36
C LEU A 134 -7.92 -13.72 -11.16
N VAL A 135 -8.97 -14.55 -11.30
CA VAL A 135 -9.95 -14.80 -10.22
C VAL A 135 -9.26 -15.32 -8.96
N GLN A 136 -8.37 -16.31 -9.09
CA GLN A 136 -7.62 -16.86 -7.96
C GLN A 136 -6.71 -15.80 -7.33
N THR A 137 -6.08 -14.95 -8.16
CA THR A 137 -5.19 -13.89 -7.67
C THR A 137 -5.96 -12.80 -6.94
N LEU A 138 -7.18 -12.49 -7.39
CA LEU A 138 -8.10 -11.55 -6.71
C LEU A 138 -8.55 -12.10 -5.36
N GLU A 139 -8.86 -13.39 -5.26
CA GLU A 139 -9.25 -14.05 -4.01
C GLU A 139 -8.09 -14.05 -3.00
N VAL A 140 -6.88 -14.41 -3.43
CA VAL A 140 -5.67 -14.37 -2.61
C VAL A 140 -5.37 -12.95 -2.14
N ALA A 141 -5.49 -11.96 -3.03
CA ALA A 141 -5.29 -10.56 -2.67
C ALA A 141 -6.28 -10.10 -1.61
N GLU A 142 -7.54 -10.55 -1.69
CA GLU A 142 -8.56 -10.21 -0.69
C GLU A 142 -8.31 -10.90 0.65
N SER A 143 -8.04 -12.21 0.66
CA SER A 143 -7.78 -12.95 1.90
C SER A 143 -6.57 -12.39 2.64
N SER A 144 -5.46 -12.15 1.92
CA SER A 144 -4.24 -11.58 2.51
C SER A 144 -4.46 -10.15 3.03
N ALA A 145 -5.32 -9.36 2.38
CA ALA A 145 -5.64 -8.01 2.86
C ALA A 145 -6.45 -8.04 4.16
N VAL A 146 -7.42 -8.95 4.28
CA VAL A 146 -8.19 -9.14 5.51
C VAL A 146 -7.29 -9.61 6.65
N GLU A 147 -6.41 -10.58 6.40
CA GLU A 147 -5.44 -11.08 7.38
C GLU A 147 -4.47 -9.99 7.85
N LEU A 148 -3.98 -9.14 6.93
CA LEU A 148 -3.11 -8.01 7.28
C LEU A 148 -3.81 -7.04 8.23
N ILE A 149 -5.04 -6.60 7.89
CA ILE A 149 -5.81 -5.68 8.73
C ILE A 149 -6.03 -6.32 10.10
N GLN A 150 -6.47 -7.58 10.16
CA GLN A 150 -6.76 -8.27 11.43
C GLN A 150 -5.51 -8.46 12.29
N GLY A 151 -4.37 -8.78 11.68
CA GLY A 151 -3.12 -8.98 12.40
C GLY A 151 -2.52 -7.68 12.94
N ILE A 152 -2.87 -6.52 12.36
CA ILE A 152 -2.36 -5.21 12.79
C ILE A 152 -3.35 -4.41 13.66
N LYS A 153 -4.67 -4.73 13.62
CA LYS A 153 -5.78 -3.92 14.17
C LYS A 153 -5.64 -3.44 15.63
N ASN A 154 -4.74 -4.01 16.42
CA ASN A 154 -4.60 -3.71 17.86
C ASN A 154 -3.16 -3.34 18.27
N LEU A 155 -2.30 -2.91 17.33
CA LEU A 155 -0.88 -2.73 17.62
C LEU A 155 -0.43 -1.28 17.53
N GLY A 156 0.03 -0.75 18.66
CA GLY A 156 0.86 0.44 18.73
C GLY A 156 0.24 1.73 18.18
N GLY A 157 -1.07 1.79 17.91
CA GLY A 157 -1.67 2.99 17.32
C GLY A 157 -1.31 3.24 15.84
N VAL A 158 -0.78 2.23 15.14
CA VAL A 158 -0.73 2.28 13.66
C VAL A 158 -2.07 1.81 13.11
N THR A 159 -2.66 2.58 12.22
CA THR A 159 -3.92 2.21 11.55
C THR A 159 -3.67 1.91 10.07
N PHE A 160 -4.37 0.90 9.57
CA PHE A 160 -4.38 0.53 8.17
C PHE A 160 -5.81 0.60 7.66
N GLU A 161 -6.11 1.61 6.86
CA GLU A 161 -7.41 1.78 6.22
C GLU A 161 -7.35 1.27 4.78
N ARG A 162 -8.27 0.39 4.40
CA ARG A 162 -8.33 -0.14 3.03
C ARG A 162 -8.73 0.96 2.06
N LEU A 163 -7.93 1.19 1.03
CA LEU A 163 -8.26 2.15 -0.02
C LEU A 163 -9.36 1.61 -0.93
N THR A 164 -10.30 2.47 -1.29
CA THR A 164 -11.30 2.14 -2.31
C THR A 164 -10.72 2.26 -3.71
N SER A 165 -11.40 1.69 -4.69
CA SER A 165 -11.06 1.85 -6.11
C SER A 165 -11.00 3.32 -6.54
N GLN A 166 -11.84 4.18 -5.94
CA GLN A 166 -11.86 5.61 -6.20
C GLN A 166 -10.60 6.29 -5.64
N ASP A 167 -10.21 5.96 -4.40
CA ASP A 167 -9.01 6.52 -3.76
C ASP A 167 -7.75 6.15 -4.54
N ILE A 168 -7.64 4.88 -4.94
CA ILE A 168 -6.49 4.41 -5.71
C ILE A 168 -6.43 5.10 -7.08
N HIS A 169 -7.58 5.32 -7.72
CA HIS A 169 -7.64 6.07 -8.97
C HIS A 169 -7.22 7.53 -8.80
N GLN A 170 -7.66 8.21 -7.73
CA GLN A 170 -7.24 9.57 -7.43
C GLN A 170 -5.74 9.67 -7.14
N LEU A 171 -5.20 8.74 -6.34
CA LEU A 171 -3.77 8.67 -6.04
C LEU A 171 -2.96 8.48 -7.33
N TYR A 172 -3.44 7.63 -8.23
CA TYR A 172 -2.83 7.42 -9.53
C TYR A 172 -2.79 8.72 -10.36
N LEU A 173 -3.88 9.50 -10.38
CA LEU A 173 -3.91 10.79 -11.08
C LEU A 173 -3.00 11.84 -10.44
N GLN A 174 -2.90 11.88 -9.11
CA GLN A 174 -2.03 12.81 -8.39
C GLN A 174 -0.55 12.60 -8.66
N TYR A 175 -0.13 11.38 -9.00
CA TYR A 175 1.28 11.10 -9.30
C TYR A 175 1.73 11.61 -10.68
N PHE A 176 0.80 11.73 -11.65
CA PHE A 176 1.11 12.13 -13.03
C PHE A 176 0.77 13.60 -13.34
N ASN A 177 0.16 14.31 -12.41
CA ASN A 177 -0.14 15.75 -12.50
C ASN A 177 0.81 16.54 -11.60
#